data_AF-A0A7J2S4V8-F1
#
_entry.id   AF-A0A7J2S4V8-F1
#
_cell.length_a   1.000
_cell.length_b   1.000
_cell.length_c   1.000
_cell.angle_alpha   90.00
_cell.angle_beta   90.00
_cell.angle_gamma   90.00
#
_symmetry.space_group_name_H-M   'P 1'
#
loop_
_entity.id
_entity.type
_entity.pdbx_description
1 polymer ?
#
loop_
_entity_poly.entity_id
_entity_poly.type
_entity_poly.pdbx_seq_one_letter_code
_entity_poly.pdbx_strand_id
1 'polypeptide(L)'
;MRGEEEIEIESFDLEGGEHDPISGLDELSEYEKELLAAGIDPQERERSGSFLQQDHSVVLARSLLPGLEVMGTDDALRRYPWLEDYSWKLIPRDRDRFTREVAERPTHGYFIRAERDARITLPLQSCLFISKDKIRQNVHNIIIAEENSELHIITGCTVSHRVSSALHLGISE
;
A
#
# COMPACT_ATOMS: atom_id res chain seq x y z
N MET A 1 -32.04 -4.26 10.55
CA MET A 1 -30.71 -4.86 10.32
C MET A 1 -30.61 -5.11 8.82
N ARG A 2 -29.89 -4.25 8.10
CA ARG A 2 -29.55 -4.54 6.69
C ARG A 2 -28.57 -5.71 6.74
N GLY A 3 -28.92 -6.82 6.10
CA GLY A 3 -28.04 -7.98 6.03
C GLY A 3 -26.70 -7.55 5.46
N GLU A 4 -25.61 -8.06 6.04
CA GLU A 4 -24.28 -7.92 5.45
C GLU A 4 -24.36 -8.49 4.03
N GLU A 5 -24.18 -7.64 3.01
CA GLU A 5 -24.04 -8.12 1.64
C GLU A 5 -22.84 -9.04 1.61
N GLU A 6 -23.07 -10.31 1.29
CA GLU A 6 -22.02 -11.30 1.25
C GLU A 6 -21.14 -11.03 0.03
N ILE A 7 -20.00 -10.37 0.25
CA ILE A 7 -19.02 -10.09 -0.82
C ILE A 7 -18.49 -11.40 -1.40
N GLU A 8 -18.78 -11.66 -2.67
CA GLU A 8 -18.22 -12.77 -3.45
C GLU A 8 -16.80 -12.41 -3.91
N ILE A 9 -15.80 -12.68 -3.07
CA ILE A 9 -14.38 -12.34 -3.33
C ILE A 9 -13.89 -12.92 -4.67
N GLU A 10 -14.31 -14.13 -5.02
CA GLU A 10 -13.92 -14.82 -6.26
C GLU A 10 -14.50 -14.20 -7.53
N SER A 11 -15.41 -13.22 -7.41
CA SER A 11 -15.90 -12.45 -8.56
C SER A 11 -14.91 -11.37 -9.04
N PHE A 12 -13.76 -11.25 -8.37
CA PHE A 12 -12.70 -10.29 -8.67
C PHE A 12 -11.36 -10.98 -8.99
N ASP A 13 -10.72 -10.53 -10.06
CA ASP A 13 -9.50 -11.12 -10.62
C ASP A 13 -8.25 -10.77 -9.81
N LEU A 14 -7.37 -11.77 -9.66
CA LEU A 14 -6.02 -11.64 -9.07
C LEU A 14 -4.91 -11.64 -10.13
N GLU A 15 -5.27 -11.65 -11.41
CA GLU A 15 -4.35 -11.65 -12.53
C GLU A 15 -4.61 -10.42 -13.42
N GLY A 16 -3.61 -10.05 -14.23
CA GLY A 16 -3.78 -8.98 -15.21
C GLY A 16 -3.72 -7.59 -14.59
N GLY A 17 -3.18 -7.44 -13.37
CA GLY A 17 -2.94 -6.18 -12.68
C GLY A 17 -1.47 -5.74 -12.68
N GLU A 18 -0.64 -6.29 -13.56
CA GLU A 18 0.79 -5.99 -13.61
C GLU A 18 1.06 -4.67 -14.36
N HIS A 19 2.02 -3.91 -13.86
CA HIS A 19 2.48 -2.63 -14.42
C HIS A 19 3.99 -2.50 -14.31
N ASP A 20 4.58 -1.74 -15.24
CA ASP A 20 6.00 -1.41 -15.19
C ASP A 20 6.30 -0.35 -14.11
N PRO A 21 7.50 -0.35 -13.51
CA PRO A 21 7.92 0.72 -12.59
C PRO A 21 7.94 2.10 -13.27
N ILE A 22 7.60 3.13 -12.51
CA ILE A 22 7.63 4.52 -12.95
C ILE A 22 8.77 5.28 -12.25
N SER A 23 9.27 6.32 -12.90
CA SER A 23 10.33 7.19 -12.36
C SER A 23 9.80 8.32 -11.49
N GLY A 24 8.53 8.69 -11.67
CA GLY A 24 7.85 9.75 -10.92
C GLY A 24 6.33 9.65 -11.03
N LEU A 25 5.62 10.27 -10.08
CA LEU A 25 4.15 10.28 -10.04
C LEU A 25 3.52 11.11 -11.19
N ASP A 26 4.30 11.96 -11.86
CA ASP A 26 3.88 12.72 -13.04
C ASP A 26 3.59 11.83 -14.25
N GLU A 27 4.14 10.62 -14.30
CA GLU A 27 3.80 9.61 -15.32
C GLU A 27 2.33 9.14 -15.20
N LEU A 28 1.69 9.38 -14.05
CA LEU A 28 0.26 9.12 -13.81
C LEU A 28 -0.61 10.37 -13.98
N SER A 29 -0.17 11.36 -14.77
CA SER A 29 -0.90 12.61 -15.00
C SER A 29 -2.34 12.43 -15.49
N GLU A 30 -2.67 11.31 -16.16
CA GLU A 30 -4.06 11.04 -16.54
C GLU A 30 -5.00 10.82 -15.33
N TYR A 31 -4.44 10.47 -14.16
CA TYR A 31 -5.14 10.21 -12.90
C TYR A 31 -4.85 11.28 -11.83
N GLU A 32 -4.29 12.44 -12.22
CA GLU A 32 -3.88 13.47 -11.27
C GLU A 32 -5.02 13.91 -10.33
N LYS A 33 -6.25 13.99 -10.85
CA LYS A 33 -7.42 14.38 -10.04
C LYS A 33 -7.74 13.36 -8.97
N GLU A 34 -7.70 12.07 -9.31
CA GLU A 34 -7.93 10.95 -8.41
C GLU A 34 -6.85 10.86 -7.33
N LEU A 35 -5.59 11.08 -7.70
CA LEU A 35 -4.46 11.12 -6.77
C LEU A 35 -4.57 12.30 -5.79
N LEU A 36 -4.82 13.51 -6.30
CA LEU A 36 -4.98 14.71 -5.46
C LEU A 36 -6.19 14.58 -4.53
N ALA A 37 -7.31 14.02 -5.00
CA ALA A 37 -8.49 13.78 -4.17
C ALA A 37 -8.21 12.80 -3.01
N ALA A 38 -7.23 11.90 -3.20
CA ALA A 38 -6.76 10.97 -2.17
C ALA A 38 -5.62 11.54 -1.30
N GLY A 39 -5.24 12.81 -1.49
CA GLY A 39 -4.20 13.49 -0.70
C GLY A 39 -2.76 13.24 -1.19
N ILE A 40 -2.60 12.64 -2.37
CA ILE A 40 -1.31 12.37 -2.98
C ILE A 40 -0.91 13.55 -3.85
N ASP A 41 0.22 14.20 -3.55
CA ASP A 41 0.78 15.26 -4.40
C ASP A 41 1.73 14.64 -5.43
N PRO A 42 1.41 14.63 -6.74
CA PRO A 42 2.27 14.07 -7.77
C PRO A 42 3.61 14.80 -7.92
N GLN A 43 3.70 16.05 -7.43
CA GLN A 43 4.95 16.81 -7.41
C GLN A 43 5.78 16.55 -6.15
N GLU A 44 5.25 15.74 -5.21
CA GLU A 44 5.94 15.29 -3.99
C GLU A 44 6.46 16.45 -3.12
N ARG A 45 5.76 17.59 -3.16
CA ARG A 45 6.12 18.76 -2.37
C ARG A 45 5.84 18.49 -0.90
N GLU A 46 6.79 18.88 -0.05
CA GLU A 46 6.67 18.70 1.39
C GLU A 46 6.36 17.25 1.78
N ARG A 47 7.03 16.30 1.11
CA ARG A 47 6.95 14.87 1.40
C ARG A 47 8.32 14.33 1.80
N SER A 48 8.31 13.36 2.71
CA SER A 48 9.53 12.62 3.10
C SER A 48 9.81 11.41 2.21
N GLY A 49 8.85 11.01 1.39
CA GLY A 49 8.96 9.91 0.44
C GLY A 49 7.62 9.67 -0.24
N SER A 50 7.61 8.73 -1.19
CA SER A 50 6.41 8.28 -1.89
C SER A 50 6.42 6.76 -2.08
N PHE A 51 5.26 6.14 -1.85
CA PHE A 51 4.95 4.78 -2.24
C PHE A 51 3.70 4.78 -3.11
N LEU A 52 3.71 4.05 -4.22
CA LEU A 52 2.52 3.81 -5.02
C LEU A 52 2.49 2.36 -5.48
N GLN A 53 1.41 1.69 -5.11
CA GLN A 53 1.02 0.41 -5.69
C GLN A 53 -0.15 0.64 -6.63
N GLN A 54 0.03 0.28 -7.90
CA GLN A 54 -1.01 0.29 -8.91
C GLN A 54 -1.44 -1.15 -9.18
N ASP A 55 -2.71 -1.46 -8.94
CA ASP A 55 -3.26 -2.81 -9.05
C ASP A 55 -2.39 -3.83 -8.29
N HIS A 56 -1.69 -4.72 -8.99
CA HIS A 56 -0.83 -5.77 -8.45
C HIS A 56 0.66 -5.47 -8.61
N SER A 57 1.07 -4.21 -8.75
CA SER A 57 2.48 -3.83 -8.90
C SER A 57 2.86 -2.63 -8.03
N VAL A 58 3.95 -2.76 -7.29
CA VAL A 58 4.62 -1.62 -6.65
C VAL A 58 5.39 -0.86 -7.73
N VAL A 59 4.78 0.21 -8.25
CA VAL A 59 5.36 0.96 -9.37
C VAL A 59 6.29 2.08 -8.91
N LEU A 60 6.15 2.55 -7.66
CA LEU A 60 7.04 3.54 -7.05
C LEU A 60 7.24 3.26 -5.56
N ALA A 61 8.48 3.23 -5.11
CA ALA A 61 8.82 3.25 -3.69
C ALA A 61 10.14 4.03 -3.52
N ARG A 62 10.08 5.18 -2.87
CA ARG A 62 11.25 6.02 -2.65
C ARG A 62 11.18 6.79 -1.34
N SER A 63 12.31 6.83 -0.66
CA SER A 63 12.55 7.71 0.47
C SER A 63 13.34 8.93 0.02
N LEU A 64 12.97 10.11 0.52
CA LEU A 64 13.63 11.39 0.25
C LEU A 64 14.37 11.91 1.48
N LEU A 65 14.17 11.30 2.66
CA LEU A 65 14.81 11.69 3.91
C LEU A 65 15.63 10.54 4.50
N PRO A 66 16.83 10.81 5.06
CA PRO A 66 17.60 9.81 5.80
C PRO A 66 16.81 9.23 6.99
N GLY A 67 17.02 7.96 7.29
CA GLY A 67 16.35 7.25 8.39
C GLY A 67 14.92 6.81 8.09
N LEU A 68 14.40 7.06 6.88
CA LEU A 68 13.14 6.52 6.38
C LEU A 68 13.43 5.45 5.33
N GLU A 69 12.92 4.24 5.54
CA GLU A 69 12.91 3.16 4.54
C GLU A 69 11.49 2.96 3.99
N VAL A 70 11.40 2.77 2.67
CA VAL A 70 10.14 2.53 1.96
C VAL A 70 10.40 1.50 0.86
N MET A 71 9.65 0.40 0.84
CA MET A 71 9.70 -0.62 -0.21
C MET A 71 8.41 -1.46 -0.21
N GLY A 72 8.29 -2.42 -1.14
CA GLY A 72 7.22 -3.41 -1.11
C GLY A 72 7.37 -4.38 0.07
N THR A 73 6.26 -4.83 0.66
CA THR A 73 6.27 -5.79 1.78
C THR A 73 7.02 -7.08 1.43
N ASP A 74 6.86 -7.60 0.21
CA ASP A 74 7.57 -8.81 -0.21
C ASP A 74 9.07 -8.60 -0.34
N ASP A 75 9.50 -7.42 -0.78
CA ASP A 75 10.92 -7.05 -0.82
C ASP A 75 11.48 -6.94 0.59
N ALA A 76 10.73 -6.32 1.51
CA ALA A 76 11.14 -6.19 2.90
C ALA A 76 11.27 -7.55 3.59
N LEU A 77 10.31 -8.46 3.40
CA LEU A 77 10.37 -9.82 3.97
C LEU A 77 11.58 -10.61 3.41
N ARG A 78 11.91 -10.47 2.13
CA ARG A 78 13.12 -11.08 1.55
C ARG A 78 14.41 -10.47 2.11
N ARG A 79 14.42 -9.14 2.30
CA ARG A 79 15.61 -8.40 2.75
C ARG A 79 15.86 -8.54 4.24
N TYR A 80 14.82 -8.64 5.03
CA TYR A 80 14.84 -8.60 6.49
C TYR A 80 14.19 -9.85 7.08
N PRO A 81 14.96 -10.94 7.29
CA PRO A 81 14.43 -12.16 7.91
C PRO A 81 13.78 -11.93 9.27
N TRP A 82 14.23 -10.93 10.03
CA TRP A 82 13.64 -10.55 11.32
C TRP A 82 12.21 -10.00 11.20
N LEU A 83 11.77 -9.57 10.02
CA LEU A 83 10.43 -9.03 9.80
C LEU A 83 9.35 -10.12 9.91
N GLU A 84 9.72 -11.40 9.79
CA GLU A 84 8.84 -12.54 10.07
C GLU A 84 8.32 -12.56 11.52
N ASP A 85 9.05 -11.93 12.46
CA ASP A 85 8.64 -11.78 13.86
C ASP A 85 7.59 -10.68 14.05
N TYR A 86 7.23 -9.94 12.99
CA TYR A 86 6.23 -8.87 13.01
C TYR A 86 5.05 -9.16 12.06
N SER A 87 5.33 -9.81 10.92
CA SER A 87 4.30 -10.18 9.94
C SER A 87 3.26 -11.15 10.53
N TRP A 88 1.99 -10.78 10.45
CA TRP A 88 0.82 -11.50 10.95
C TRP A 88 0.86 -11.82 12.45
N LYS A 89 1.47 -10.94 13.25
CA LYS A 89 1.52 -11.09 14.71
C LYS A 89 0.49 -10.24 15.44
N LEU A 90 0.15 -9.06 14.91
CA LEU A 90 -0.87 -8.20 15.50
C LEU A 90 -2.26 -8.62 15.04
N ILE A 91 -2.36 -9.07 13.79
CA ILE A 91 -3.61 -9.54 13.19
C ILE A 91 -3.45 -11.03 12.84
N PRO A 92 -4.26 -11.94 13.41
CA PRO A 92 -4.22 -13.35 13.03
C PRO A 92 -4.63 -13.57 11.57
N ARG A 93 -3.90 -14.46 10.88
CA ARG A 93 -4.15 -14.83 9.48
C ARG A 93 -5.56 -15.39 9.24
N ASP A 94 -6.17 -15.98 10.27
CA ASP A 94 -7.45 -16.68 10.18
C ASP A 94 -8.58 -15.97 10.94
N ARG A 95 -8.39 -14.69 11.31
CA ARG A 95 -9.38 -13.90 12.06
C ARG A 95 -10.75 -13.88 11.37
N ASP A 96 -10.75 -13.78 10.06
CA ASP A 96 -11.94 -13.75 9.20
C ASP A 96 -11.58 -14.21 7.76
N ARG A 97 -12.57 -14.26 6.87
CA ARG A 97 -12.32 -14.66 5.48
C ARG A 97 -11.41 -13.70 4.70
N PHE A 98 -11.39 -12.41 5.05
CA PHE A 98 -10.63 -11.39 4.33
C PHE A 98 -9.15 -11.41 4.72
N THR A 99 -8.87 -11.54 6.02
CA THR A 99 -7.52 -11.76 6.55
C THR A 99 -6.90 -13.03 5.96
N ARG A 100 -7.68 -14.12 5.88
CA ARG A 100 -7.23 -15.36 5.23
C ARG A 100 -6.88 -15.14 3.77
N GLU A 101 -7.73 -14.40 3.06
CA GLU A 101 -7.50 -14.12 1.64
C GLU A 101 -6.21 -13.33 1.41
N VAL A 102 -5.98 -12.26 2.19
CA VAL A 102 -4.75 -11.47 2.09
C VAL A 102 -3.53 -12.29 2.50
N ALA A 103 -3.66 -13.15 3.51
CA ALA A 103 -2.58 -14.00 3.98
C ALA A 103 -2.17 -15.08 2.96
N GLU A 104 -3.13 -15.64 2.21
CA GLU A 104 -2.90 -16.73 1.26
C GLU A 104 -2.57 -16.23 -0.14
N ARG A 105 -3.14 -15.10 -0.57
CA ARG A 105 -3.01 -14.56 -1.92
C ARG A 105 -2.69 -13.04 -1.89
N PRO A 106 -1.57 -12.62 -1.28
CA PRO A 106 -1.20 -11.21 -1.25
C PRO A 106 -0.84 -10.70 -2.65
N THR A 107 -1.15 -9.44 -2.91
CA THR A 107 -0.76 -8.68 -4.11
C THR A 107 0.13 -7.51 -3.69
N HIS A 108 1.13 -7.75 -2.85
CA HIS A 108 2.03 -6.75 -2.25
C HIS A 108 1.42 -5.92 -1.10
N GLY A 109 2.06 -4.77 -0.86
CA GLY A 109 1.77 -3.77 0.16
C GLY A 109 3.03 -2.95 0.42
N TYR A 110 2.96 -1.99 1.33
CA TYR A 110 4.12 -1.21 1.72
C TYR A 110 4.75 -1.73 3.00
N PHE A 111 6.07 -1.77 3.01
CA PHE A 111 6.88 -1.72 4.21
C PHE A 111 7.41 -0.30 4.40
N ILE A 112 7.13 0.27 5.56
CA ILE A 112 7.63 1.59 5.95
C ILE A 112 8.34 1.44 7.28
N ARG A 113 9.57 1.94 7.36
CA ARG A 113 10.32 1.95 8.62
C ARG A 113 10.97 3.29 8.88
N ALA A 114 10.72 3.83 10.07
CA ALA A 114 11.53 4.91 10.63
C ALA A 114 12.60 4.29 11.53
N GLU A 115 13.87 4.54 11.20
CA GLU A 115 15.01 4.04 11.98
C GLU A 115 15.04 4.64 13.39
N ARG A 116 15.82 4.02 14.29
CA ARG A 116 15.96 4.49 15.67
C ARG A 116 16.40 5.95 15.69
N ASP A 117 15.77 6.73 16.58
CA ASP A 117 16.01 8.18 16.76
C ASP A 117 15.69 9.05 15.52
N ALA A 118 15.16 8.48 14.43
CA ALA A 118 14.81 9.24 13.22
C ALA A 118 13.59 10.12 13.46
N ARG A 119 13.65 11.39 13.03
CA ARG A 119 12.53 12.34 13.09
C ARG A 119 12.07 12.72 11.70
N ILE A 120 11.10 11.98 11.17
CA ILE A 120 10.53 12.17 9.85
C ILE A 120 9.34 13.13 9.95
N THR A 121 9.63 14.43 9.98
CA THR A 121 8.62 15.47 10.26
C THR A 121 7.76 15.85 9.05
N LEU A 122 8.22 15.58 7.82
CA LEU A 122 7.39 15.65 6.62
C LEU A 122 6.68 14.32 6.40
N PRO A 123 5.42 14.31 5.95
CA PRO A 123 4.69 13.07 5.76
C PRO A 123 5.24 12.26 4.58
N LEU A 124 5.39 10.96 4.79
CA LEU A 124 5.49 9.99 3.71
C LEU A 124 4.10 9.84 3.10
N GLN A 125 3.97 9.91 1.78
CA GLN A 125 2.70 9.59 1.13
C GLN A 125 2.72 8.17 0.56
N SER A 126 1.66 7.42 0.82
CA SER A 126 1.45 6.09 0.22
C SER A 126 0.12 6.07 -0.52
N CYS A 127 0.10 5.45 -1.70
CA CYS A 127 -1.08 5.35 -2.54
C CYS A 127 -1.34 3.88 -2.91
N LEU A 128 -2.56 3.42 -2.66
CA LEU A 128 -3.07 2.13 -3.12
C LEU A 128 -4.11 2.42 -4.20
N PHE A 129 -3.70 2.30 -5.45
CA PHE A 129 -4.45 2.74 -6.62
C PHE A 129 -4.96 1.54 -7.42
N ILE A 130 -6.28 1.48 -7.65
CA ILE A 130 -6.88 0.48 -8.54
C ILE A 130 -7.24 1.13 -9.88
N SER A 131 -6.59 0.71 -10.95
CA SER A 131 -6.75 1.25 -12.29
C SER A 131 -7.57 0.36 -13.22
N LYS A 132 -7.74 -0.92 -12.87
CA LYS A 132 -8.49 -1.91 -13.68
C LYS A 132 -9.81 -2.32 -13.02
N ASP A 133 -10.83 -2.54 -13.85
CA ASP A 133 -12.15 -2.97 -13.39
C ASP A 133 -12.13 -4.46 -13.05
N LYS A 134 -12.98 -4.87 -12.10
CA LYS A 134 -13.16 -6.27 -11.67
C LYS A 134 -11.91 -6.96 -11.13
N ILE A 135 -10.89 -6.22 -10.72
CA ILE A 135 -9.77 -6.79 -9.98
C ILE A 135 -9.99 -6.73 -8.47
N ARG A 136 -9.23 -7.53 -7.74
CA ARG A 136 -9.05 -7.37 -6.29
C ARG A 136 -7.61 -7.07 -5.92
N GLN A 137 -7.42 -6.19 -4.97
CA GLN A 137 -6.13 -5.82 -4.41
C GLN A 137 -6.04 -6.31 -2.96
N ASN A 138 -5.19 -7.30 -2.73
CA ASN A 138 -4.98 -7.94 -1.44
C ASN A 138 -3.69 -7.42 -0.81
N VAL A 139 -3.79 -6.38 0.01
CA VAL A 139 -2.64 -5.62 0.49
C VAL A 139 -2.28 -6.00 1.92
N HIS A 140 -1.01 -6.33 2.16
CA HIS A 140 -0.46 -6.45 3.50
C HIS A 140 0.64 -5.40 3.73
N ASN A 141 0.34 -4.42 4.56
CA ASN A 141 1.25 -3.34 4.93
C ASN A 141 1.88 -3.61 6.29
N ILE A 142 3.14 -3.26 6.46
CA ILE A 142 3.86 -3.32 7.73
C ILE A 142 4.55 -1.99 7.98
N ILE A 143 4.30 -1.38 9.14
CA ILE A 143 4.92 -0.13 9.55
C ILE A 143 5.72 -0.35 10.84
N ILE A 144 7.01 -0.04 10.81
CA ILE A 144 7.89 -0.12 11.98
C ILE A 144 8.37 1.29 12.35
N ALA A 145 7.90 1.80 13.48
CA ALA A 145 8.50 2.95 14.15
C ALA A 145 9.48 2.45 15.21
N GLU A 146 10.78 2.54 14.95
CA GLU A 146 11.82 2.12 15.89
C GLU A 146 11.85 3.02 17.14
N GLU A 147 12.60 2.60 18.15
CA GLU A 147 12.75 3.34 19.41
C GLU A 147 13.11 4.82 19.17
N ASN A 148 12.43 5.71 19.89
CA ASN A 148 12.58 7.17 19.81
C ASN A 148 12.38 7.79 18.42
N SER A 149 11.79 7.06 17.46
CA SER A 149 11.50 7.59 16.13
C SER A 149 10.17 8.36 16.09
N GLU A 150 10.04 9.22 15.09
CA GLU A 150 8.81 9.95 14.75
C GLU A 150 8.54 9.79 13.25
N LEU A 151 7.31 9.39 12.90
CA LEU A 151 6.88 9.12 11.53
C LEU A 151 5.47 9.66 11.29
N HIS A 152 5.29 10.38 10.19
CA HIS A 152 3.99 10.88 9.72
C HIS A 152 3.69 10.25 8.36
N ILE A 153 2.48 9.72 8.19
CA ILE A 153 2.07 9.05 6.94
C ILE A 153 0.73 9.63 6.46
N ILE A 154 0.64 9.92 5.17
CA ILE A 154 -0.60 10.17 4.45
C ILE A 154 -0.85 8.95 3.57
N THR A 155 -1.96 8.25 3.79
CA THR A 155 -2.35 7.12 2.93
C THR A 155 -3.60 7.50 2.15
N GLY A 156 -3.50 7.43 0.82
CA GLY A 156 -4.61 7.61 -0.11
C GLY A 156 -4.98 6.29 -0.78
N CYS A 157 -6.25 5.94 -0.79
CA CYS A 157 -6.77 4.86 -1.63
C CYS A 157 -7.71 5.47 -2.66
N THR A 158 -7.52 5.13 -3.93
CA THR A 158 -8.36 5.68 -5.00
C THR A 158 -8.49 4.68 -6.14
N VAL A 159 -9.45 4.96 -7.03
CA VAL A 159 -9.71 4.16 -8.22
C VAL A 159 -9.74 5.04 -9.44
N SER A 160 -9.31 4.50 -10.59
CA SER A 160 -9.44 5.18 -11.87
C SER A 160 -10.91 5.46 -12.17
N HIS A 161 -11.22 6.60 -12.80
CA HIS A 161 -12.57 6.91 -13.30
C HIS A 161 -13.14 5.87 -14.28
N ARG A 162 -12.31 4.94 -14.78
CA ARG A 162 -12.73 3.82 -15.64
C ARG A 162 -13.21 2.59 -14.85
N VAL A 163 -12.95 2.54 -13.55
CA VAL A 163 -13.32 1.42 -12.67
C VAL A 163 -14.75 1.61 -12.18
N SER A 164 -15.58 0.59 -12.43
CA SER A 164 -16.97 0.55 -11.95
C SER A 164 -17.11 -0.29 -10.69
N SER A 165 -16.28 -1.31 -10.52
CA SER A 165 -16.33 -2.27 -9.42
C SER A 165 -14.95 -2.91 -9.22
N ALA A 166 -14.40 -2.75 -8.02
CA ALA A 166 -13.17 -3.41 -7.60
C ALA A 166 -13.26 -3.77 -6.11
N LEU A 167 -12.38 -4.66 -5.65
CA LEU A 167 -12.31 -5.07 -4.25
C LEU A 167 -10.93 -4.73 -3.68
N HIS A 168 -10.90 -4.03 -2.55
CA HIS A 168 -9.67 -3.74 -1.83
C HIS A 168 -9.72 -4.41 -0.46
N LEU A 169 -8.79 -5.34 -0.22
CA LEU A 169 -8.60 -6.02 1.06
C LEU A 169 -7.29 -5.53 1.66
N GLY A 170 -7.35 -4.56 2.57
CA GLY A 170 -6.18 -3.95 3.19
C GLY A 170 -5.97 -4.40 4.63
N ILE A 171 -4.84 -5.04 4.90
CA ILE A 171 -4.36 -5.37 6.25
C ILE A 171 -3.11 -4.53 6.52
N SER A 172 -3.09 -3.82 7.64
CA SER A 172 -1.93 -3.04 8.08
C SER A 172 -1.58 -3.40 9.52
N GLU A 173 -0.30 -3.65 9.76
CA GLU A 173 0.28 -3.93 11.08
C GLU A 173 1.30 -2.87 11.48
#